data_AF-Q9WYF5-F1
#
_entry.id   AF-Q9WYF5-F1
#
_cell.length_a   1.000
_cell.length_b   1.000
_cell.length_c   1.000
_cell.angle_alpha   90.00
_cell.angle_beta   90.00
_cell.angle_gamma   90.00
#
_symmetry.space_group_name_H-M   'P 1'
#
loop_
_entity.id
_entity.type
_entity.pdbx_description
1 polymer ?
#
loop_
_entity_poly.entity_id
_entity_poly.type
_entity_poly.pdbx_seq_one_letter_code
_entity_poly.pdbx_strand_id
1 'polypeptide(L)' 'METHERLEKALRKYGFDTCCAKMASLKDACEKKWLDVEKVLEDLNRVVEEINEEERIIIESQFL' A
#
# COMPACT_ATOMS: atom_id res chain seq x y z
N MET A 1 -8.94 -7.21 8.73
CA MET A 1 -7.87 -7.14 7.71
C MET A 1 -6.81 -6.22 8.27
N GLU A 2 -5.71 -6.79 8.75
CA GLU A 2 -4.56 -6.01 9.18
C GLU A 2 -3.79 -5.64 7.92
N THR A 3 -3.58 -4.35 7.69
CA THR A 3 -2.76 -3.89 6.56
C THR A 3 -1.31 -4.02 6.99
N HIS A 4 -0.46 -4.63 6.16
CA HIS A 4 0.98 -4.72 6.45
C HIS A 4 1.52 -3.31 6.74
N GLU A 5 2.27 -3.13 7.83
CA GLU A 5 2.68 -1.80 8.33
C GLU A 5 3.37 -0.94 7.25
N ARG A 6 4.17 -1.57 6.39
CA ARG A 6 4.80 -0.94 5.22
C ARG A 6 3.79 -0.38 4.23
N LEU A 7 2.74 -1.15 3.90
CA LEU A 7 1.68 -0.72 2.99
C LEU A 7 0.85 0.40 3.63
N GLU A 8 0.56 0.32 4.93
CA GLU A 8 -0.12 1.40 5.65
C GLU A 8 0.69 2.71 5.62
N LYS A 9 2.00 2.63 5.86
CA LYS A 9 2.91 3.79 5.76
C LYS A 9 2.92 4.38 4.34
N ALA A 10 2.97 3.54 3.31
CA ALA A 10 2.92 3.98 1.92
C ALA A 10 1.58 4.69 1.59
N LEU A 11 0.46 4.12 2.03
CA LEU A 11 -0.86 4.74 1.90
C LEU A 11 -0.92 6.11 2.59
N ARG A 12 -0.46 6.20 3.84
CA ARG A 12 -0.43 7.47 4.61
C ARG A 12 0.42 8.55 3.93
N LYS A 13 1.54 8.20 3.29
CA LYS A 13 2.38 9.14 2.50
C LYS A 13 1.54 9.84 1.41
N TYR A 14 0.66 9.09 0.75
CA TYR A 14 -0.25 9.63 -0.26
C TYR A 14 -1.52 10.29 0.31
N GLY A 15 -1.67 10.33 1.63
CA GLY A 15 -2.84 10.90 2.30
C GLY A 15 -4.02 9.96 2.40
N PHE A 16 -3.79 8.66 2.20
CA PHE A 16 -4.77 7.64 2.54
C PHE A 16 -4.71 7.40 4.03
N ASP A 17 -5.61 8.09 4.74
CA ASP A 17 -5.88 7.81 6.13
C ASP A 17 -7.01 6.78 6.23
N THR A 18 -6.65 5.57 6.64
CA THR A 18 -7.59 4.46 6.85
C THR A 18 -8.33 4.56 8.19
N CYS A 19 -7.97 5.53 9.05
CA CYS A 19 -8.40 5.59 10.44
C CYS A 19 -9.72 6.37 10.66
N CYS A 20 -10.16 7.20 9.72
CA CYS A 20 -11.30 8.10 9.94
C CYS A 20 -12.48 7.84 8.97
N ALA A 21 -13.70 7.88 9.50
CA ALA A 21 -15.01 7.44 8.97
C ALA A 21 -15.46 7.92 7.56
N LYS A 22 -14.62 8.62 6.80
CA LYS A 22 -14.78 8.86 5.35
C LYS A 22 -13.53 8.40 4.62
N MET A 23 -13.50 7.10 4.30
CA MET A 23 -12.53 6.56 3.36
C MET A 23 -12.77 7.21 1.99
N ALA A 24 -11.86 8.10 1.60
CA ALA A 24 -11.77 8.59 0.24
C ALA A 24 -11.25 7.45 -0.66
N SER A 25 -11.67 7.39 -1.93
CA SER A 25 -11.05 6.45 -2.87
C SER A 25 -9.61 6.86 -3.18
N LEU A 26 -8.79 5.93 -3.67
CA LEU A 26 -7.41 6.20 -4.12
C LEU A 26 -7.33 7.45 -5.02
N LYS A 27 -8.29 7.50 -5.95
CA LYS A 27 -8.48 8.60 -6.89
C LYS A 27 -8.80 9.91 -6.18
N ASP A 28 -9.76 9.93 -5.26
CA ASP A 28 -10.18 11.17 -4.58
C ASP A 28 -9.05 11.84 -3.78
N ALA A 29 -8.19 11.06 -3.10
CA ALA A 29 -7.07 11.67 -2.39
C ALA A 29 -5.92 12.06 -3.31
N CYS A 30 -5.74 11.36 -4.45
CA CYS A 30 -4.82 11.80 -5.50
C CYS A 30 -5.26 13.14 -6.10
N GLU A 31 -6.54 13.29 -6.42
CA GLU A 31 -7.12 14.53 -6.94
C GLU A 31 -6.94 15.70 -5.96
N LYS A 32 -7.20 15.49 -4.66
CA LYS A 32 -7.01 16.53 -3.62
C LYS A 32 -5.57 17.01 -3.47
N LYS A 33 -4.60 16.15 -3.80
CA LYS A 33 -3.17 16.41 -3.64
C LYS A 33 -2.44 16.64 -4.96
N TRP A 34 -3.15 16.71 -6.09
CA TRP A 34 -2.56 16.85 -7.42
C TRP A 34 -1.54 15.76 -7.74
N LEU A 35 -1.83 14.53 -7.30
CA LEU A 35 -1.01 13.35 -7.55
C LEU A 35 -1.54 12.58 -8.77
N ASP A 36 -0.62 11.96 -9.49
CA ASP A 36 -0.93 11.05 -10.58
C ASP A 36 -1.32 9.68 -10.00
N VAL A 37 -2.59 9.31 -10.17
CA VAL A 37 -3.15 8.07 -9.62
C VAL A 37 -2.46 6.82 -10.18
N GLU A 38 -1.99 6.86 -11.44
CA GLU A 38 -1.30 5.71 -12.05
C GLU A 38 0.06 5.51 -11.39
N LYS A 39 0.82 6.59 -11.19
CA LYS A 39 2.10 6.52 -10.47
C LYS A 39 1.96 6.10 -9.02
N VAL A 40 0.88 6.53 -8.35
CA VAL A 40 0.59 6.10 -6.98
C VAL A 40 0.26 4.61 -6.95
N LEU A 41 -0.52 4.11 -7.90
CA LEU A 41 -0.81 2.68 -8.03
C LEU A 41 0.46 1.87 -8.31
N GLU A 42 1.35 2.33 -9.19
CA GLU A 42 2.64 1.69 -9.45
C GLU A 42 3.50 1.57 -8.18
N ASP A 43 3.62 2.63 -7.38
CA ASP A 43 4.39 2.61 -6.12
C ASP A 43 3.76 1.64 -5.10
N LEU A 44 2.44 1.68 -4.93
CA LEU A 44 1.74 0.79 -4.01
C LEU A 44 1.85 -0.68 -4.42
N ASN A 45 1.72 -0.98 -5.72
CA ASN A 45 1.88 -2.34 -6.24
C ASN A 45 3.29 -2.86 -6.00
N ARG A 46 4.32 -2.03 -6.22
CA ARG A 46 5.70 -2.41 -5.92
C ARG A 46 5.90 -2.74 -4.43
N VAL A 47 5.33 -1.96 -3.52
CA VAL A 47 5.39 -2.26 -2.08
C VAL A 47 4.73 -3.61 -1.76
N VAL A 48 3.60 -3.92 -2.40
CA VAL A 48 2.92 -5.21 -2.24
C VAL A 48 3.76 -6.36 -2.81
N GLU A 49 4.39 -6.18 -3.97
CA GLU A 49 5.29 -7.18 -4.56
C GLU A 49 6.50 -7.46 -3.65
N GLU A 50 7.12 -6.42 -3.08
CA GLU A 50 8.22 -6.58 -2.12
C GLU A 50 7.77 -7.39 -0.88
N ILE A 51 6.59 -7.10 -0.33
CA ILE A 51 6.03 -7.85 0.81
C ILE A 51 5.76 -9.31 0.43
N ASN A 52 5.13 -9.54 -0.71
CA ASN A 52 4.80 -10.89 -1.18
C ASN A 52 6.05 -11.74 -1.43
N GLU A 53 7.11 -11.13 -1.95
CA GLU A 53 8.38 -11.82 -2.18
C GLU A 53 9.07 -12.17 -0.86
N GLU A 54 9.09 -11.25 0.11
CA GLU A 54 9.59 -11.53 1.47
C GLU A 54 8.81 -12.66 2.14
N GLU A 55 7.48 -12.65 2.08
CA GLU A 55 6.64 -13.72 2.60
C GLU A 55 6.92 -15.05 1.89
N ARG A 56 7.12 -15.04 0.56
CA ARG A 56 7.48 -16.25 -0.19
C ARG A 56 8.80 -16.84 0.30
N ILE A 57 9.84 -16.03 0.46
CA ILE A 57 11.15 -16.47 0.94
C ILE A 57 11.03 -17.08 2.35
N ILE A 58 10.25 -16.46 3.23
CA ILE A 58 10.02 -16.97 4.60
C ILE A 58 9.32 -18.32 4.55
N ILE A 59 8.26 -18.45 3.76
CA ILE A 59 7.52 -19.70 3.59
C ILE A 59 8.45 -20.78 3.06
N GLU A 60 9.17 -20.53 1.95
CA GLU A 60 10.09 -21.50 1.35
C GLU A 60 11.20 -21.93 2.33
N SER A 61 11.70 -21.01 3.16
CA SER A 61 12.72 -21.30 4.18
C SER A 61 12.20 -22.14 5.35
N GLN A 62 10.89 -22.13 5.64
CA GLN A 62 10.29 -22.95 6.69
C GLN A 62 10.09 -24.41 6.28
N PHE A 63 10.18 -24.72 4.98
CA PHE A 63 10.03 -26.07 4.43
C PHE A 63 11.37 -26.73 4.03
N LEU A 64 12.51 -26.09 4.36
CA LEU A 64 13.88 -26.63 4.24
C LEU A 64 14.40 -27.12 5.60
#